data_AF-A0A7J7K826-F1
#
_entry.id   AF-A0A7J7K826-F1
#
_cell.length_a   1.000
_cell.length_b   1.000
_cell.length_c   1.000
_cell.angle_alpha   90.00
_cell.angle_beta   90.00
_cell.angle_gamma   90.00
#
_symmetry.space_group_name_H-M   'P 1'
#
loop_
_entity.id
_entity.type
_entity.pdbx_description
1 polymer ?
#
loop_
_entity_poly.entity_id
_entity_poly.type
_entity_poly.pdbx_seq_one_letter_code
_entity_poly.pdbx_strand_id
1 'polypeptide(L)'
;MPKDTYQWHVLLWVPNLIGYLRLLICILGVLCHYQSAHVWFLLLFLTNFALDGIDGYLARQLGQCSTFGAWFDVFVDLIARGFLWVMVDNVSIYQRKVSHIVLVL
;
A
#
# COMPACT_ATOMS: atom_id res chain seq x y z
N MET A 1 -20.82 -3.53 -28.68
CA MET A 1 -20.15 -2.40 -29.36
C MET A 1 -18.72 -2.85 -29.62
N PRO A 2 -18.30 -3.14 -30.86
CA PRO A 2 -17.03 -3.83 -31.08
C PRO A 2 -15.90 -2.81 -31.17
N LYS A 3 -14.97 -2.85 -30.21
CA LYS A 3 -13.65 -2.20 -30.34
C LYS A 3 -12.61 -2.99 -29.56
N ASP A 4 -12.09 -4.02 -30.21
CA ASP A 4 -10.85 -4.70 -29.87
C ASP A 4 -9.66 -3.78 -30.17
N THR A 5 -9.65 -2.58 -29.58
CA THR A 5 -8.63 -1.56 -29.79
C THR A 5 -8.02 -1.23 -28.43
N TYR A 6 -7.15 -2.15 -27.99
CA TYR A 6 -6.20 -2.06 -26.89
C TYR A 6 -6.73 -1.71 -25.48
N GLN A 7 -7.47 -2.65 -24.87
CA GLN A 7 -7.73 -2.68 -23.42
C GLN A 7 -6.42 -2.59 -22.60
N TRP A 8 -5.31 -3.15 -23.11
CA TRP A 8 -4.04 -3.26 -22.39
C TRP A 8 -3.34 -1.94 -22.07
N HIS A 9 -3.58 -0.87 -22.83
CA HIS A 9 -2.96 0.44 -22.54
C HIS A 9 -3.41 0.98 -21.18
N VAL A 10 -4.60 0.57 -20.70
CA VAL A 10 -5.09 0.95 -19.37
C VAL A 10 -4.08 0.58 -18.29
N LEU A 11 -3.38 -0.55 -18.43
CA LEU A 11 -2.38 -1.01 -17.46
C LEU A 11 -1.21 -0.03 -17.32
N LEU A 12 -0.88 0.69 -18.40
CA LEU A 12 0.25 1.62 -18.45
C LEU A 12 -0.15 3.07 -18.21
N TRP A 13 -1.40 3.35 -17.84
CA TRP A 13 -1.84 4.69 -17.48
C TRP A 13 -1.11 5.17 -16.22
N VAL A 14 -0.86 6.48 -16.16
CA VAL A 14 -0.14 7.13 -15.06
C VAL A 14 -0.68 6.74 -13.67
N PRO A 15 -2.00 6.76 -13.40
CA PRO A 15 -2.52 6.31 -12.10
C PRO A 15 -2.19 4.84 -11.79
N ASN A 16 -2.24 3.94 -12.79
CA ASN A 16 -1.96 2.51 -12.58
C ASN A 16 -0.45 2.25 -12.38
N LEU A 17 0.41 3.02 -13.03
CA LEU A 17 1.85 3.01 -12.75
C LEU A 17 2.16 3.43 -11.31
N ILE A 18 1.44 4.42 -10.78
CA ILE A 18 1.52 4.81 -9.37
C ILE A 18 1.01 3.68 -8.47
N GLY A 19 -0.08 3.00 -8.84
CA GLY A 19 -0.55 1.82 -8.11
C GLY A 19 0.48 0.69 -8.05
N TYR A 20 1.23 0.42 -9.14
CA TYR A 20 2.34 -0.54 -9.10
C TYR A 20 3.49 -0.07 -8.20
N LEU A 21 3.81 1.22 -8.22
CA LEU A 21 4.81 1.81 -7.32
C LEU A 21 4.37 1.67 -5.85
N ARG A 22 3.09 1.90 -5.55
CA ARG A 22 2.50 1.71 -4.21
C ARG A 22 2.66 0.27 -3.72
N LEU A 23 2.40 -0.71 -4.59
CA LEU A 23 2.65 -2.11 -4.28
C LEU A 23 4.12 -2.39 -3.94
N LEU A 24 5.06 -1.82 -4.70
CA LEU A 24 6.49 -1.94 -4.42
C LEU A 24 6.86 -1.28 -3.08
N ILE A 25 6.36 -0.08 -2.80
CA ILE A 25 6.58 0.63 -1.53
C ILE A 25 6.05 -0.20 -0.36
N CYS A 26 4.89 -0.83 -0.51
CA CYS A 26 4.32 -1.73 0.50
C CYS A 26 5.26 -2.91 0.80
N ILE A 27 5.81 -3.56 -0.24
CA ILE A 27 6.77 -4.66 -0.08
C ILE A 27 8.05 -4.18 0.62
N LEU A 28 8.59 -3.03 0.21
CA LEU A 28 9.77 -2.43 0.86
C LEU A 28 9.50 -2.08 2.33
N GLY A 29 8.33 -1.54 2.63
CA GLY A 29 7.90 -1.25 4.00
C GLY A 29 7.90 -2.50 4.87
N VAL A 30 7.38 -3.61 4.35
CA VAL A 30 7.41 -4.91 5.02
C VAL A 30 8.84 -5.37 5.31
N LEU A 31 9.74 -5.27 4.33
CA LEU A 31 11.15 -5.63 4.51
C LEU A 31 11.84 -4.74 5.57
N CYS A 32 11.57 -3.44 5.57
CA CYS A 32 12.09 -2.52 6.60
C CYS A 32 11.60 -2.89 8.00
N HIS A 33 10.34 -3.30 8.15
CA HIS A 33 9.81 -3.74 9.44
C HIS A 33 10.57 -4.97 9.98
N TYR A 34 10.79 -5.99 9.15
CA TYR A 34 11.54 -7.18 9.56
C TYR A 34 13.02 -6.91 9.89
N GLN A 35 13.61 -5.86 9.32
CA GLN A 35 14.97 -5.41 9.64
C GLN A 35 15.03 -4.45 10.85
N SER A 36 13.93 -4.30 11.61
CA SER A 36 13.81 -3.34 12.73
C SER A 36 14.05 -1.87 12.33
N ALA A 37 13.93 -1.55 11.04
CA ALA A 37 14.08 -0.20 10.50
C ALA A 37 12.74 0.58 10.58
N HIS A 38 12.21 0.74 11.80
CA HIS A 38 10.85 1.23 12.03
C HIS A 38 10.58 2.64 11.48
N VAL A 39 11.56 3.54 11.49
CA VAL A 39 11.43 4.89 10.91
C VAL A 39 11.22 4.81 9.40
N TRP A 40 12.01 3.99 8.71
CA TRP A 40 11.89 3.81 7.27
C TRP A 40 10.56 3.16 6.88
N PHE A 41 10.11 2.18 7.68
CA PHE A 41 8.77 1.60 7.53
C PHE A 41 7.67 2.68 7.59
N LEU A 42 7.69 3.55 8.60
CA LEU A 42 6.70 4.62 8.75
C LEU A 42 6.74 5.60 7.57
N LEU A 43 7.93 6.02 7.15
CA LEU A 43 8.09 6.94 6.02
C LEU A 43 7.56 6.34 4.70
N LEU A 44 7.83 5.05 4.46
CA LEU A 44 7.33 4.34 3.28
C LEU A 44 5.80 4.22 3.31
N PHE A 45 5.20 3.88 4.45
CA PHE A 45 3.74 3.77 4.55
C PHE A 45 3.03 5.12 4.46
N LEU A 46 3.60 6.20 5.00
CA LEU A 46 3.11 7.57 4.80
C LEU A 46 3.19 7.98 3.32
N THR A 47 4.30 7.66 2.67
CA THR A 47 4.46 7.89 1.22
C THR A 47 3.41 7.11 0.42
N ASN A 48 3.15 5.85 0.79
CA ASN A 48 2.14 5.02 0.14
C ASN A 48 0.74 5.64 0.23
N PHE A 49 0.37 6.15 1.41
CA PHE A 49 -0.90 6.84 1.64
C PHE A 49 -1.00 8.18 0.90
N ALA A 50 0.10 8.92 0.77
CA ALA A 50 0.11 10.14 -0.03
C ALA A 50 -0.10 9.85 -1.52
N LEU A 51 0.53 8.79 -2.04
CA LEU A 51 0.42 8.38 -3.44
C LEU A 51 -0.99 7.94 -3.85
N ASP A 52 -1.74 7.35 -2.91
CA ASP A 52 -3.17 7.02 -3.06
C ASP A 52 -4.02 8.24 -3.47
N GLY A 53 -3.87 9.35 -2.74
CA GLY A 53 -4.57 10.59 -3.11
C GLY A 53 -4.12 11.15 -4.46
N ILE A 54 -2.84 10.97 -4.79
CA ILE A 54 -2.23 11.51 -6.02
C ILE A 54 -2.67 10.73 -7.26
N ASP A 55 -2.75 9.40 -7.20
CA ASP A 55 -3.16 8.60 -8.36
C ASP A 55 -4.59 8.93 -8.80
N GLY A 56 -5.54 9.06 -7.87
CA GLY A 56 -6.91 9.45 -8.14
C GLY A 56 -7.02 10.89 -8.65
N TYR A 57 -6.20 11.80 -8.11
CA TYR A 57 -6.12 13.18 -8.62
C TYR A 57 -5.66 13.20 -10.07
N LEU A 58 -4.57 12.49 -10.39
CA LEU A 58 -4.04 12.42 -11.75
C LEU A 58 -4.97 11.70 -12.71
N ALA A 59 -5.68 10.66 -12.27
CA ALA A 59 -6.70 9.98 -13.09
C ALA A 59 -7.77 10.97 -13.57
N ARG A 60 -8.25 11.85 -12.68
CA ARG A 60 -9.25 12.89 -13.01
C ARG A 60 -8.68 13.98 -13.91
N GLN A 61 -7.46 14.45 -13.64
CA GLN A 61 -6.82 15.52 -14.42
C GLN A 61 -6.46 15.07 -15.84
N LEU A 62 -5.99 13.84 -15.99
CA LEU A 62 -5.55 13.28 -17.28
C LEU A 62 -6.67 12.62 -18.08
N GLY A 63 -7.89 12.55 -17.53
CA GLY A 63 -9.00 11.82 -18.13
C GLY A 63 -8.74 10.31 -18.23
N GLN A 64 -7.91 9.76 -17.35
CA GLN A 64 -7.48 8.36 -17.31
C GLN A 64 -8.24 7.55 -16.24
N CYS A 65 -9.52 7.88 -16.02
CA CYS A 65 -10.38 7.10 -15.13
C CYS A 65 -10.80 5.78 -15.81
N SER A 66 -10.62 4.64 -15.14
CA SER A 66 -11.05 3.33 -15.64
C SER A 66 -11.60 2.43 -14.54
N THR A 67 -12.46 1.49 -14.93
CA THR A 67 -12.96 0.43 -14.03
C THR A 67 -11.81 -0.44 -13.52
N PHE A 68 -10.83 -0.77 -14.37
CA PHE A 68 -9.65 -1.51 -13.95
C PHE A 68 -8.87 -0.77 -12.87
N GLY A 69 -8.54 0.52 -13.11
CA GLY A 69 -7.78 1.30 -12.14
C GLY A 69 -8.51 1.44 -10.80
N ALA A 70 -9.83 1.63 -10.81
CA ALA A 70 -10.62 1.68 -9.58
C ALA A 70 -10.58 0.36 -8.78
N TRP A 71 -10.67 -0.80 -9.44
CA TRP A 71 -10.52 -2.09 -8.76
C TRP A 71 -9.09 -2.36 -8.30
N PHE A 72 -8.11 -1.94 -9.10
CA PHE A 72 -6.70 -2.10 -8.78
C PHE A 72 -6.31 -1.28 -7.54
N ASP A 73 -6.81 -0.06 -7.41
CA ASP A 73 -6.65 0.80 -6.25
C ASP A 73 -7.18 0.14 -4.97
N VAL A 74 -8.44 -0.31 -4.98
CA VAL A 74 -9.05 -1.07 -3.87
C VAL A 74 -8.21 -2.30 -3.50
N PHE A 75 -7.70 -3.03 -4.49
CA PHE A 75 -6.87 -4.20 -4.26
C PHE A 75 -5.55 -3.86 -3.55
N VAL A 76 -4.85 -2.82 -4.01
CA VAL A 76 -3.60 -2.35 -3.40
C VAL A 76 -3.84 -1.86 -1.96
N ASP A 77 -4.96 -1.17 -1.72
CA ASP A 77 -5.36 -0.72 -0.39
C ASP A 77 -5.62 -1.86 0.59
N LEU A 78 -6.30 -2.91 0.14
CA LEU A 78 -6.55 -4.08 0.96
C LEU A 78 -5.24 -4.76 1.39
N ILE A 79 -4.28 -4.85 0.47
CA ILE A 79 -2.94 -5.38 0.76
C ILE A 79 -2.21 -4.49 1.77
N ALA A 80 -2.12 -3.19 1.51
CA ALA A 80 -1.41 -2.25 2.36
C ALA A 80 -2.02 -2.19 3.77
N ARG A 81 -3.35 -2.10 3.88
CA ARG A 81 -4.05 -2.14 5.18
C ARG A 81 -3.83 -3.48 5.88
N GLY A 82 -3.91 -4.60 5.16
CA GLY A 82 -3.68 -5.93 5.72
C GLY A 82 -2.30 -6.03 6.37
N PHE A 83 -1.25 -5.61 5.67
CA PHE A 83 0.10 -5.59 6.22
C PHE A 83 0.25 -4.67 7.43
N LEU A 84 -0.35 -3.47 7.37
CA LEU A 84 -0.31 -2.53 8.50
C LEU A 84 -0.94 -3.16 9.76
N TRP A 85 -2.10 -3.81 9.64
CA TRP A 85 -2.75 -4.49 10.76
C TRP A 85 -1.88 -5.60 11.36
N VAL A 86 -1.30 -6.45 10.50
CA VAL A 86 -0.41 -7.54 10.96
C VAL A 86 0.78 -6.98 11.73
N MET A 87 1.40 -5.89 11.26
CA MET A 87 2.56 -5.32 11.93
C MET A 87 2.22 -4.66 13.27
N VAL A 88 1.08 -3.96 13.34
CA VAL A 88 0.61 -3.36 14.60
C VAL A 88 0.32 -4.45 15.63
N ASP A 89 -0.31 -5.56 15.22
CA ASP A 89 -0.59 -6.68 16.11
C ASP A 89 0.70 -7.32 16.66
N ASN A 90 1.71 -7.56 15.81
CA ASN A 90 3.01 -8.08 16.20
C ASN A 90 3.70 -7.21 17.28
N VAL A 91 3.63 -5.89 17.15
CA VAL A 91 4.17 -4.96 18.16
C VAL A 91 3.39 -5.06 19.47
N SER A 92 2.06 -5.15 19.41
CA SER A 92 1.22 -5.24 20.60
C SER A 92 1.44 -6.52 21.42
N ILE A 93 1.62 -7.66 20.74
CA ILE A 93 1.89 -8.96 21.36
C ILE A 93 3.26 -8.93 22.07
N TYR A 94 4.27 -8.33 21.44
CA TYR A 94 5.60 -8.18 22.02
C TYR A 94 5.56 -7.36 23.33
N GLN A 95 4.91 -6.19 23.29
CA GLN A 95 4.74 -5.34 24.47
C GLN A 95 4.02 -6.07 25.61
N ARG A 96 2.97 -6.84 25.29
CA ARG A 96 2.21 -7.62 26.28
C ARG A 96 3.06 -8.71 26.92
N LYS A 97 3.88 -9.43 26.14
CA LYS A 97 4.82 -10.44 26.67
C LYS A 97 5.84 -9.83 27.63
N VAL A 98 6.45 -8.70 27.27
CA VAL A 98 7.42 -8.00 28.14
C VAL A 98 6.77 -7.56 29.44
N SER A 99 5.58 -6.97 29.38
CA SER A 99 4.84 -6.55 30.57
C SER A 99 4.52 -7.71 31.52
N HIS A 100 4.13 -8.88 31.01
CA HIS A 100 3.89 -10.06 31.85
C HIS A 100 5.16 -10.59 32.51
N ILE A 101 6.32 -10.55 31.83
CA ILE A 101 7.59 -10.97 32.42
C ILE A 101 8.00 -10.03 33.56
N VAL A 102 7.90 -8.71 33.36
CA VAL A 102 8.25 -7.71 34.39
C VAL A 102 7.33 -7.80 35.60
N LEU A 103 6.06 -8.16 35.43
CA LEU A 103 5.09 -8.24 36.53
C LEU A 103 5.21 -9.53 37.37
N VAL A 104 5.92 -10.54 36.86
CA VAL A 104 6.11 -11.86 37.51
C VAL A 104 7.52 -12.00 38.13
N LEU A 105 8.41 -11.03 37.89
CA LEU A 105 9.72 -10.90 38.53
C LEU A 105 9.66 -9.90 39.70
#